data_AF-A0AAW5EKE3-F1
#
_entry.id   AF-A0AAW5EKE3-F1
#
_cell.length_a   1.000
_cell.length_b   1.000
_cell.length_c   1.000
_cell.angle_alpha   90.00
_cell.angle_beta   90.00
_cell.angle_gamma   90.00
#
_symmetry.space_group_name_H-M   'P 1'
#
loop_
_entity.id
_entity.type
_entity.pdbx_description
1 polymer ?
#
loop_
_entity_poly.entity_id
_entity_poly.type
_entity_poly.pdbx_seq_one_letter_code
_entity_poly.pdbx_strand_id
1 'polypeptide(L)'
;KHIQVREGEFIHAGEKLTDGVVSSHDVLKILGEKALHYYLISEIQQVYRGQGVVISDKHIEVIVSQMLRQVKIINSGHTKFIEGDLVSRRKFREENERILRLGGEPAIAEPVLLGVTRAAIGSDSVIS
;
A
#
# COMPACT_ATOMS: atom_id res chain seq x y z
N LYS A 1 -23.75 -11.08 -9.20
CA LYS A 1 -22.32 -11.07 -9.58
C LYS A 1 -22.14 -12.06 -10.70
N HIS A 2 -21.69 -11.65 -11.88
CA HIS A 2 -21.36 -12.59 -12.97
C HIS A 2 -19.89 -12.99 -12.85
N ILE A 3 -19.62 -14.27 -13.10
CA ILE A 3 -18.28 -14.84 -13.13
C ILE A 3 -17.76 -14.67 -14.55
N GLN A 4 -16.56 -14.09 -14.69
CA GLN A 4 -15.96 -13.78 -16.00
C GLN A 4 -15.03 -14.88 -16.52
N VAL A 5 -14.69 -15.85 -15.69
CA VAL A 5 -13.73 -16.93 -16.00
C VAL A 5 -14.43 -18.27 -16.16
N ARG A 6 -13.82 -19.17 -16.93
CA ARG A 6 -14.29 -20.55 -17.11
C ARG A 6 -13.52 -21.52 -16.22
N GLU A 7 -14.16 -22.62 -15.88
CA GLU A 7 -13.49 -23.71 -15.15
C GLU A 7 -12.38 -24.31 -16.02
N GLY A 8 -11.17 -24.44 -15.45
CA GLY A 8 -9.97 -24.90 -16.16
C GLY A 8 -9.19 -23.82 -16.91
N GLU A 9 -9.63 -22.56 -16.88
CA GLU A 9 -8.91 -21.44 -17.48
C GLU A 9 -7.68 -21.05 -16.65
N PHE A 10 -6.56 -20.82 -17.32
CA PHE A 10 -5.34 -20.31 -16.67
C PHE A 10 -5.48 -18.80 -16.47
N ILE A 11 -5.40 -18.36 -15.23
CA ILE A 11 -5.54 -16.95 -14.84
C ILE A 11 -4.25 -16.42 -14.23
N HIS A 12 -3.98 -15.13 -14.43
CA HIS A 12 -2.84 -14.46 -13.81
C HIS A 12 -3.23 -13.87 -12.45
N ALA A 13 -2.25 -13.71 -11.55
CA ALA A 13 -2.48 -13.06 -10.27
C ALA A 13 -3.00 -11.62 -10.49
N GLY A 14 -4.16 -11.31 -9.89
CA GLY A 14 -4.83 -10.01 -9.99
C GLY A 14 -5.84 -9.89 -11.13
N GLU A 15 -6.07 -10.96 -11.89
CA GLU A 15 -7.14 -11.00 -12.89
C GLU A 15 -8.53 -11.01 -12.24
N LYS A 16 -9.47 -10.26 -12.82
CA LYS A 16 -10.82 -10.14 -12.28
C LYS A 16 -11.63 -11.40 -12.58
N LEU A 17 -12.06 -12.07 -11.53
CA LEU A 17 -12.92 -13.26 -11.65
C LEU A 17 -14.40 -12.92 -11.70
N THR A 18 -14.79 -11.76 -11.18
CA THR A 18 -16.18 -11.31 -11.10
C THR A 18 -16.32 -9.83 -11.37
N ASP A 19 -17.49 -9.41 -11.84
CA ASP A 19 -17.86 -7.99 -11.89
C ASP A 19 -17.88 -7.36 -10.49
N GLY A 20 -17.56 -6.06 -10.43
CA GLY A 20 -17.67 -5.25 -9.22
C GLY A 20 -16.53 -4.25 -9.05
N VAL A 21 -16.60 -3.55 -7.93
CA VAL A 21 -15.59 -2.58 -7.51
C VAL A 21 -14.32 -3.32 -7.10
N VAL A 22 -13.17 -2.82 -7.56
CA VAL A 22 -11.87 -3.38 -7.20
C VAL A 22 -11.46 -2.82 -5.85
N SER A 23 -11.10 -3.71 -4.93
CA SER A 23 -10.55 -3.34 -3.63
C SER A 23 -9.11 -2.87 -3.78
N SER A 24 -8.83 -1.64 -3.37
CA SER A 24 -7.46 -1.09 -3.33
C SER A 24 -6.53 -1.90 -2.41
N HIS A 25 -7.07 -2.54 -1.36
CA HIS A 25 -6.28 -3.39 -0.47
C HIS A 25 -5.85 -4.68 -1.18
N ASP A 26 -6.72 -5.25 -2.02
CA ASP A 26 -6.42 -6.46 -2.78
C ASP A 26 -5.40 -6.16 -3.89
N VAL A 27 -5.53 -5.01 -4.54
CA VAL A 27 -4.53 -4.54 -5.53
C VAL A 27 -3.15 -4.41 -4.88
N LEU A 28 -3.06 -3.81 -3.68
CA LEU A 28 -1.79 -3.73 -2.95
C LEU A 28 -1.22 -5.11 -2.63
N LYS A 29 -2.06 -6.01 -2.10
CA LYS A 29 -1.62 -7.32 -1.62
C LYS A 29 -1.19 -8.26 -2.76
N ILE A 30 -1.86 -8.17 -3.91
CA ILE A 30 -1.67 -9.10 -5.03
C ILE A 30 -0.70 -8.53 -6.08
N LEU A 31 -0.88 -7.27 -6.47
CA LEU A 31 -0.16 -6.64 -7.57
C LEU A 31 0.94 -5.66 -7.10
N GLY A 32 0.95 -5.32 -5.81
CA GLY A 32 1.97 -4.49 -5.20
C GLY A 32 1.72 -2.97 -5.33
N GLU A 33 2.64 -2.21 -4.74
CA GLU A 33 2.56 -0.74 -4.60
C GLU A 33 2.49 -0.03 -5.95
N LYS A 34 3.29 -0.45 -6.94
CA LYS A 34 3.33 0.18 -8.26
C LYS A 34 1.97 0.07 -8.99
N ALA A 35 1.34 -1.10 -8.95
CA ALA A 35 0.03 -1.31 -9.55
C ALA A 35 -1.05 -0.49 -8.83
N LEU A 36 -0.99 -0.44 -7.50
CA LEU A 36 -1.89 0.38 -6.70
C LEU A 36 -1.80 1.87 -7.04
N HIS A 37 -0.57 2.40 -7.22
CA HIS A 37 -0.36 3.79 -7.62
C HIS A 37 -1.07 4.11 -8.93
N TYR A 38 -0.85 3.31 -9.98
CA TYR A 38 -1.52 3.54 -11.27
C TYR A 38 -3.03 3.41 -11.17
N TYR A 39 -3.51 2.42 -10.41
CA TYR A 39 -4.94 2.23 -10.18
C TYR A 39 -5.57 3.46 -9.52
N LEU A 40 -5.02 3.94 -8.40
CA LEU A 40 -5.56 5.10 -7.68
C LEU A 40 -5.49 6.39 -8.50
N ILE A 41 -4.37 6.63 -9.20
CA ILE A 41 -4.23 7.82 -10.06
C ILE A 41 -5.28 7.80 -11.18
N SER A 42 -5.47 6.65 -11.84
CA SER A 42 -6.47 6.50 -12.92
C SER A 42 -7.88 6.75 -12.42
N GLU A 43 -8.28 6.11 -11.31
CA GLU A 43 -9.62 6.25 -10.74
C GLU A 43 -9.92 7.69 -10.32
N ILE A 44 -8.97 8.34 -9.63
CA ILE A 44 -9.13 9.74 -9.20
C ILE A 44 -9.19 10.66 -10.41
N GLN A 45 -8.32 10.48 -11.41
CA GLN A 45 -8.33 11.31 -12.62
C GLN A 45 -9.62 11.19 -13.41
N GLN A 46 -10.24 10.01 -13.48
CA GLN A 46 -11.53 9.83 -14.15
C GLN A 46 -12.63 10.71 -13.50
N VAL A 47 -12.65 10.80 -12.17
CA VAL A 47 -13.61 11.63 -11.44
C VAL A 47 -13.40 13.12 -11.73
N TYR A 48 -12.16 13.60 -11.66
CA TYR A 48 -11.84 15.02 -11.92
C TYR A 48 -12.09 15.43 -13.37
N ARG A 49 -11.71 14.57 -14.33
CA ARG A 49 -12.03 14.78 -15.75
C ARG A 49 -13.53 14.85 -15.99
N GLY A 50 -14.32 14.00 -15.33
CA GLY A 50 -15.79 14.02 -15.41
C GLY A 50 -16.41 15.33 -14.92
N GLN A 51 -15.73 16.06 -14.05
CA GLN A 51 -16.15 17.37 -13.54
C GLN A 51 -15.54 18.55 -14.32
N GLY A 52 -14.77 18.28 -15.38
CA GLY A 52 -14.09 19.32 -16.16
C GLY A 52 -12.91 19.99 -15.44
N VAL A 53 -12.42 19.40 -14.35
CA VAL A 53 -11.32 19.94 -13.55
C VAL A 53 -10.01 19.25 -13.96
N VAL A 54 -9.00 20.04 -14.29
CA VAL A 54 -7.66 19.54 -14.60
C VAL A 54 -6.81 19.50 -13.33
N ILE A 55 -6.27 18.32 -13.00
CA ILE A 55 -5.33 18.12 -11.90
C ILE A 55 -4.09 17.37 -12.39
N SER A 56 -2.92 17.76 -11.90
CA SER A 56 -1.67 17.07 -12.21
C SER A 56 -1.53 15.75 -11.45
N ASP A 57 -1.10 14.70 -12.15
CA ASP A 57 -0.83 13.38 -11.56
C ASP A 57 0.13 13.46 -10.37
N LYS A 58 1.10 14.39 -10.40
CA LYS A 58 2.08 14.58 -9.33
C LYS A 58 1.42 14.89 -7.99
N HIS A 59 0.32 15.65 -7.98
CA HIS A 59 -0.38 15.94 -6.73
C HIS A 59 -1.04 14.69 -6.15
N ILE A 60 -1.68 13.89 -7.00
CA ILE A 60 -2.31 12.64 -6.60
C ILE A 60 -1.25 11.65 -6.11
N GLU A 61 -0.14 11.52 -6.83
CA GLU A 61 0.97 10.64 -6.48
C GLU A 61 1.54 10.96 -5.10
N VAL A 62 1.73 12.25 -4.78
CA VAL A 62 2.21 12.67 -3.47
C VAL A 62 1.25 12.23 -2.36
N ILE A 63 -0.06 12.39 -2.56
CA ILE A 63 -1.08 11.97 -1.59
C ILE A 63 -1.07 10.45 -1.40
N VAL A 64 -1.08 9.68 -2.49
CA VAL A 64 -1.03 8.21 -2.44
C VAL A 64 0.24 7.72 -1.74
N SER A 65 1.37 8.40 -2.00
CA SER A 65 2.63 8.10 -1.31
C SER A 65 2.53 8.33 0.21
N GLN A 66 1.76 9.32 0.67
CA GLN A 66 1.51 9.52 2.10
C GLN A 66 0.68 8.38 2.72
N MET A 67 -0.29 7.86 1.98
CA MET A 67 -1.17 6.76 2.41
C MET A 67 -0.43 5.42 2.60
N LEU A 68 0.76 5.26 2.00
CA LEU A 68 1.59 4.05 2.03
C LEU A 68 2.84 4.18 2.92
N ARG A 69 2.87 5.18 3.82
CA ARG A 69 4.04 5.44 4.67
C ARG A 69 4.23 4.44 5.81
N GLN A 70 3.25 3.60 6.10
CA GLN A 70 3.31 2.64 7.19
C GLN A 70 3.34 1.20 6.68
N VAL A 71 4.00 0.33 7.45
CA VAL A 71 4.05 -1.11 7.24
C VAL A 71 3.56 -1.81 8.50
N LYS A 72 2.92 -2.96 8.34
CA LYS A 72 2.52 -3.82 9.44
C LYS A 72 3.55 -4.91 9.65
N ILE A 73 4.04 -5.05 10.87
CA ILE A 73 5.02 -6.09 11.21
C ILE A 73 4.34 -7.46 11.18
N ILE A 74 4.94 -8.38 10.44
CA ILE A 74 4.53 -9.79 10.36
C ILE A 74 5.40 -10.64 11.28
N ASN A 75 6.70 -10.37 11.31
CA ASN A 75 7.66 -11.04 12.18
C ASN A 75 8.70 -10.02 12.65
N SER A 76 8.99 -9.99 13.94
CA SER A 76 9.94 -9.03 14.53
C SER A 76 11.40 -9.42 14.35
N GLY A 77 11.73 -10.68 14.06
CA GLY A 77 13.11 -11.18 14.01
C GLY A 77 13.89 -10.82 15.28
N HIS A 78 15.08 -10.25 15.12
CA HIS A 78 15.89 -9.70 16.22
C HIS A 78 15.73 -8.18 16.42
N THR A 79 14.74 -7.56 15.78
CA THR A 79 14.44 -6.13 15.97
C THR A 79 13.65 -5.88 17.26
N LYS A 80 13.46 -4.61 17.62
CA LYS A 80 12.60 -4.20 18.73
C LYS A 80 11.11 -4.07 18.36
N PHE A 81 10.73 -4.49 17.16
CA PHE A 81 9.34 -4.38 16.72
C PHE A 81 8.43 -5.42 17.39
N ILE A 82 7.14 -5.10 17.47
CA ILE A 82 6.10 -6.00 17.94
C ILE A 82 5.31 -6.47 16.73
N GLU A 83 5.03 -7.77 16.65
CA GLU A 83 4.20 -8.34 15.59
C GLU A 83 2.79 -7.74 15.62
N GLY A 84 2.28 -7.37 14.45
CA GLY A 84 0.99 -6.70 14.30
C GLY A 84 1.03 -5.18 14.40
N ASP A 85 2.12 -4.58 14.90
CA ASP A 85 2.22 -3.12 14.99
C ASP A 85 2.34 -2.46 13.62
N LEU A 86 1.77 -1.26 13.53
CA LEU A 86 1.97 -0.34 12.40
C LEU A 86 3.15 0.57 12.70
N VAL A 87 4.20 0.48 11.89
CA VAL A 87 5.40 1.30 12.02
C VAL A 87 5.66 2.09 10.74
N SER A 88 6.30 3.24 10.89
CA SER A 88 6.78 4.04 9.76
C SER A 88 7.74 3.20 8.90
N ARG A 89 7.51 3.16 7.58
CA ARG A 89 8.35 2.44 6.60
C ARG A 89 9.81 2.87 6.69
N ARG A 90 10.06 4.13 7.05
CA ARG A 90 11.40 4.68 7.30
C ARG A 90 12.05 4.02 8.53
N LYS A 91 11.37 4.04 9.68
CA LYS A 91 11.86 3.42 10.93
C LYS A 91 12.10 1.91 10.75
N PHE A 92 11.19 1.23 10.07
CA PHE A 92 11.35 -0.19 9.72
C PHE A 92 12.64 -0.45 8.95
N ARG A 93 12.90 0.33 7.89
CA ARG A 93 14.12 0.20 7.07
C ARG A 93 15.38 0.48 7.89
N GLU A 94 15.39 1.57 8.65
CA GLU A 94 16.54 1.96 9.48
C GLU A 94 16.92 0.88 10.51
N GLU A 95 15.92 0.32 11.21
CA GLU A 95 16.15 -0.72 12.21
C GLU A 95 16.59 -2.04 11.58
N ASN A 96 15.99 -2.43 10.44
CA ASN A 96 16.41 -3.63 9.71
C ASN A 96 17.84 -3.52 9.18
N GLU A 97 18.21 -2.37 8.62
CA GLU A 97 19.59 -2.12 8.18
C GLU A 97 20.57 -2.20 9.36
N ARG A 98 20.18 -1.73 10.54
CA ARG A 98 20.99 -1.83 11.76
C ARG A 98 21.18 -3.28 12.19
N ILE A 99 20.11 -4.08 12.23
CA ILE A 99 20.16 -5.49 12.63
C ILE A 99 20.97 -6.33 11.63
N LEU A 100 20.79 -6.09 10.33
CA LEU A 100 21.58 -6.75 9.28
C LEU A 100 23.08 -6.48 9.43
N ARG A 101 23.48 -5.24 9.76
CA ARG A 101 24.89 -4.90 10.02
C ARG A 101 25.47 -5.61 11.25
N LEU A 102 24.62 -5.99 12.21
CA LEU A 102 25.01 -6.74 13.40
C LEU A 102 24.96 -8.26 13.18
N GLY A 103 24.62 -8.72 11.97
CA GLY A 103 24.51 -10.15 11.64
C GLY A 103 23.26 -10.83 12.19
N GLY A 104 22.25 -10.05 12.62
CA GLY A 104 20.97 -10.59 13.10
C GLY A 104 19.92 -10.74 12.00
N GLU A 105 18.79 -11.35 12.37
CA GLU A 105 17.65 -11.54 11.48
C GLU A 105 16.77 -10.27 11.44
N PRO A 106 16.54 -9.66 10.25
CA PRO A 106 15.69 -8.48 10.13
C PRO A 106 14.21 -8.82 10.33
N ALA A 107 13.41 -7.82 10.67
CA ALA A 107 11.96 -7.98 10.73
C ALA A 107 11.36 -8.08 9.33
N ILE A 108 10.24 -8.80 9.22
CA ILE A 108 9.41 -8.90 8.02
C ILE A 108 8.15 -8.08 8.25
N ALA A 109 7.78 -7.27 7.25
CA ALA A 109 6.58 -6.45 7.29
C ALA A 109 5.88 -6.44 5.93
N GLU A 110 4.57 -6.18 5.95
CA GLU A 110 3.76 -5.97 4.76
C GLU A 110 3.36 -4.49 4.62
N PRO A 111 3.31 -3.94 3.40
CA PRO A 111 2.81 -2.59 3.19
C PRO A 111 1.33 -2.50 3.53
N VAL A 112 0.91 -1.38 4.12
CA VAL A 112 -0.50 -1.12 4.44
C VAL A 112 -0.95 0.17 3.79
N LEU A 113 -2.09 0.10 3.10
CA LEU A 113 -2.77 1.28 2.58
C LEU A 113 -3.67 1.87 3.69
N LEU A 114 -3.41 3.12 4.05
CA LEU A 114 -4.21 3.83 5.05
C LEU A 114 -5.04 4.94 4.40
N GLY A 115 -6.25 5.15 4.91
CA GLY A 115 -7.03 6.34 4.55
C GLY A 115 -6.30 7.63 4.96
N VAL A 116 -6.55 8.73 4.25
CA VAL A 116 -5.85 10.02 4.43
C VAL A 116 -5.86 10.51 5.89
N THR A 117 -6.99 10.40 6.59
CA THR A 117 -7.10 10.81 8.01
C THR A 117 -6.20 10.00 8.92
N ARG A 118 -6.16 8.66 8.72
CA ARG A 118 -5.33 7.78 9.55
C ARG A 118 -3.85 7.94 9.21
N ALA A 119 -3.53 8.17 7.94
CA ALA A 119 -2.17 8.47 7.50
C ALA A 119 -1.65 9.80 8.11
N ALA A 120 -2.50 10.81 8.25
CA ALA A 120 -2.14 12.08 8.87
C ALA A 120 -1.85 11.93 10.38
N ILE A 121 -2.68 11.17 11.11
CA ILE A 121 -2.49 10.92 12.55
C ILE A 121 -1.26 10.04 12.80
N GLY A 122 -0.99 9.07 11.92
CA GLY A 122 0.15 8.17 12.01
C GLY A 122 1.50 8.80 11.63
N SER A 123 1.56 10.13 11.46
CA SER A 123 2.79 10.83 11.12
C SER A 123 3.78 10.86 12.29
N ASP A 124 5.07 10.88 11.99
CA ASP A 124 6.14 10.90 13.00
C ASP A 124 6.29 12.26 13.72
N SER A 125 5.50 13.29 13.35
CA SER A 125 5.56 14.63 13.96
C SER A 125 4.30 14.93 14.79
N VAL A 126 4.50 15.36 16.04
CA VAL A 126 3.42 15.80 16.93
C VAL A 126 2.97 17.24 16.63
N ILE A 127 3.82 18.01 15.95
CA ILE A 127 3.60 19.39 15.55
C ILE A 127 3.84 19.43 14.05
N SER A 128 2.77 19.38 13.24
CA SER A 128 2.90 19.46 11.77
C SER A 128 2.94 20.91 11.31
#